data_AF-A0A6D1AJI8-F1
#
_entry.id   AF-A0A6D1AJI8-F1
#
_cell.length_a   1.000
_cell.length_b   1.000
_cell.length_c   1.000
_cell.angle_alpha   90.00
_cell.angle_beta   90.00
_cell.angle_gamma   90.00
#
_symmetry.space_group_name_H-M   'P 1'
#
loop_
_entity.id
_entity.type
_entity.pdbx_description
1 polymer ?
#
loop_
_entity_poly.entity_id
_entity_poly.type
_entity_poly.pdbx_seq_one_letter_code
_entity_poly.pdbx_strand_id
1 'polypeptide(L)' 'LTCVPHVHYRDGYVQDIKAIAEISQRKGSLLFVDAYQSAGHIPIDVKEWGVDMLAAGTRKYLLGIPGVAFLYVRKEL' A
#
# COMPACT_ATOMS: atom_id res chain seq x y z
N LEU A 1 2.48 -2.41 -14.25
CA LEU A 1 2.66 -2.32 -12.79
C LEU A 1 2.55 -0.85 -12.41
N THR A 2 1.48 -0.49 -11.72
CA THR A 2 1.22 0.82 -11.14
C THR A 2 1.77 0.81 -9.71
N CYS A 3 2.75 1.67 -9.41
CA CYS A 3 3.34 1.77 -8.07
C CYS A 3 2.97 3.11 -7.45
N VAL A 4 2.38 3.11 -6.26
CA VAL A 4 1.98 4.34 -5.56
C VAL A 4 2.22 4.22 -4.05
N PRO A 5 2.68 5.28 -3.37
CA PRO A 5 2.60 5.32 -1.92
C PRO A 5 1.14 5.55 -1.48
N HIS A 6 0.70 4.93 -0.40
CA HIS A 6 -0.58 5.26 0.22
C HIS A 6 -0.55 6.63 0.89
N VAL A 7 0.56 6.96 1.57
CA VAL A 7 0.82 8.29 2.12
C VAL A 7 2.15 8.79 1.59
N HIS A 8 2.13 9.92 0.91
CA HIS A 8 3.34 10.52 0.36
C HIS A 8 4.21 11.12 1.47
N TYR A 9 5.50 10.79 1.47
CA TYR A 9 6.37 11.06 2.62
C TYR A 9 6.71 12.54 2.84
N ARG A 10 6.59 13.39 1.81
CA ARG A 10 7.02 14.79 1.88
C ARG A 10 5.94 15.73 2.41
N ASP A 11 4.70 15.50 2.00
CA ASP A 11 3.56 16.38 2.25
C ASP A 11 2.42 15.70 3.03
N GLY A 12 2.54 14.39 3.29
CA GLY A 12 1.53 13.63 4.01
C GLY A 12 0.25 13.38 3.21
N TYR A 13 0.24 13.63 1.90
CA TYR A 13 -0.95 13.42 1.09
C TYR A 13 -1.37 11.94 1.08
N VAL A 14 -2.62 11.69 1.46
CA VAL A 14 -3.22 10.35 1.49
C VAL A 14 -3.89 10.09 0.15
N GLN A 15 -3.42 9.09 -0.58
CA GLN A 15 -3.89 8.75 -1.92
C GLN A 15 -5.16 7.90 -1.85
N ASP A 16 -6.11 8.16 -2.74
CA ASP A 16 -7.28 7.27 -2.92
C ASP A 16 -6.85 6.00 -3.66
N ILE A 17 -6.46 4.99 -2.90
CA ILE A 17 -5.98 3.71 -3.44
C ILE A 17 -7.06 2.99 -4.22
N LYS A 18 -8.33 3.11 -3.82
CA LYS A 18 -9.46 2.43 -4.49
C LYS A 18 -9.67 3.00 -5.89
N ALA A 19 -9.67 4.32 -6.03
CA ALA A 19 -9.74 4.97 -7.33
C ALA A 19 -8.56 4.58 -8.24
N ILE A 20 -7.34 4.49 -7.68
CA ILE A 20 -6.14 4.06 -8.41
C ILE A 20 -6.23 2.58 -8.83
N ALA A 21 -6.79 1.72 -7.97
CA ALA A 21 -6.99 0.30 -8.26
C ALA A 21 -7.95 0.11 -9.44
N GLU A 22 -9.06 0.84 -9.48
CA GLU A 22 -10.00 0.80 -10.60
C GLU A 22 -9.35 1.19 -11.93
N ILE A 23 -8.51 2.24 -11.92
CA ILE A 23 -7.77 2.68 -13.11
C ILE A 23 -6.75 1.61 -13.53
N SER A 24 -6.00 1.07 -12.57
CA SER A 24 -4.99 0.03 -12.80
C SER A 24 -5.63 -1.21 -13.43
N GLN A 25 -6.76 -1.68 -12.88
CA GLN A 25 -7.51 -2.81 -13.38
C GLN A 25 -8.03 -2.57 -14.81
N ARG A 26 -8.62 -1.39 -15.09
CA ARG A 26 -9.09 -1.04 -16.45
C ARG A 26 -7.97 -1.02 -17.49
N LYS A 27 -6.72 -0.87 -17.07
CA LYS A 27 -5.52 -0.87 -17.92
C LYS A 27 -4.79 -2.20 -17.94
N GLY A 28 -5.30 -3.24 -17.26
CA GLY A 28 -4.61 -4.52 -17.11
C GLY A 28 -3.27 -4.41 -16.37
N SER A 29 -3.12 -3.39 -15.52
CA SER A 29 -1.91 -3.16 -14.72
C SER A 29 -2.11 -3.67 -13.29
N LEU A 30 -1.12 -4.40 -12.78
CA LEU A 30 -1.05 -4.74 -11.35
C LEU A 30 -0.84 -3.48 -10.51
N LEU A 31 -1.40 -3.43 -9.30
CA LEU A 31 -1.24 -2.36 -8.32
C LEU A 31 -0.33 -2.78 -7.16
N PHE A 32 0.79 -2.07 -7.03
CA PHE A 32 1.68 -2.12 -5.87
C PHE A 32 1.53 -0.87 -5.01
N VAL A 33 1.29 -1.05 -3.71
CA VAL A 33 1.14 0.03 -2.74
C VAL A 33 2.30 0.04 -1.74
N ASP A 34 3.01 1.17 -1.64
CA ASP A 34 3.91 1.44 -0.53
C ASP A 34 3.12 2.03 0.65
N ALA A 35 2.96 1.24 1.70
CA ALA A 35 2.22 1.61 2.91
C ALA A 35 3.13 1.99 4.09
N TYR A 36 4.42 2.24 3.85
CA TYR A 36 5.40 2.50 4.92
C TYR A 36 5.02 3.73 5.77
N GLN A 37 4.37 4.72 5.18
CA GLN A 37 3.90 5.92 5.89
C GLN A 37 2.48 5.81 6.47
N SER A 38 1.77 4.71 6.25
CA SER A 38 0.38 4.54 6.70
C SER A 38 0.18 3.36 7.66
N ALA A 39 0.93 2.28 7.49
CA ALA A 39 0.76 1.05 8.25
C ALA A 39 0.96 1.30 9.76
N GLY A 40 -0.07 0.97 10.55
CA GLY A 40 -0.10 1.18 12.00
C GLY A 40 -0.77 2.49 12.45
N HIS A 41 -1.11 3.41 11.54
CA HIS A 41 -1.80 4.66 11.89
C HIS A 41 -3.10 4.89 11.09
N ILE A 42 -3.15 4.49 9.82
CA ILE A 42 -4.36 4.54 8.99
C ILE A 42 -4.86 3.10 8.79
N PRO A 43 -6.17 2.82 8.89
CA PRO A 43 -6.74 1.53 8.54
C PRO A 43 -6.36 1.14 7.10
N ILE A 44 -5.91 -0.10 6.91
CA ILE A 44 -5.56 -0.66 5.60
C ILE A 44 -6.36 -1.93 5.40
N ASP A 45 -7.16 -1.95 4.34
CA ASP A 45 -7.83 -3.16 3.86
C ASP A 45 -7.45 -3.41 2.39
N VAL A 46 -6.49 -4.31 2.20
CA VAL A 46 -5.96 -4.68 0.87
C VAL A 46 -7.00 -5.32 -0.04
N LYS A 47 -8.04 -5.96 0.53
CA LYS A 47 -9.10 -6.60 -0.25
C LYS A 47 -10.11 -5.56 -0.69
N GLU A 48 -10.54 -4.69 0.22
CA GLU A 48 -11.49 -3.62 -0.08
C GLU A 48 -10.93 -2.65 -1.14
N TRP A 49 -9.63 -2.36 -1.08
CA TRP A 49 -8.97 -1.44 -1.99
C TRP A 49 -8.57 -2.06 -3.33
N GLY A 50 -8.70 -3.37 -3.51
CA GLY A 50 -8.27 -4.04 -4.73
C GLY A 50 -6.76 -4.00 -4.96
N VAL A 51 -5.96 -4.05 -3.88
CA VAL A 51 -4.49 -4.03 -3.96
C VAL A 51 -3.97 -5.42 -4.34
N ASP A 52 -3.02 -5.48 -5.29
CA ASP A 52 -2.40 -6.75 -5.69
C ASP A 52 -1.18 -7.05 -4.82
N MET A 53 -0.38 -6.04 -4.52
CA MET A 53 0.80 -6.13 -3.67
C MET A 53 0.91 -4.91 -2.74
N LEU A 54 1.33 -5.13 -1.50
CA LEU A 54 1.57 -4.04 -0.54
C LEU A 54 2.83 -4.32 0.29
N ALA A 55 3.71 -3.34 0.39
CA ALA A 55 4.88 -3.41 1.27
C ALA A 55 4.82 -2.36 2.37
N ALA A 56 5.28 -2.72 3.57
CA ALA A 56 5.54 -1.77 4.65
C ALA A 56 6.65 -2.26 5.57
N GLY A 57 7.33 -1.31 6.23
CA GLY A 57 8.23 -1.59 7.34
C GLY A 57 7.54 -1.41 8.68
N THR A 58 8.13 -1.96 9.73
CA THR A 58 7.53 -1.93 11.07
C THR A 58 8.00 -0.75 11.94
N ARG A 59 9.12 -0.10 11.60
CA ARG A 59 9.78 0.93 12.44
C ARG A 59 8.95 2.19 12.73
N LYS A 60 7.97 2.52 11.89
CA LYS A 60 7.18 3.76 12.04
C LYS A 60 5.97 3.52 12.95
N TYR A 61 4.77 3.63 12.40
CA TYR A 61 3.54 3.63 13.21
C TYR A 61 3.13 2.23 13.70
N LEU A 62 3.80 1.17 13.22
CA LEU A 62 3.71 -0.17 13.80
C LEU A 62 4.61 -0.36 15.03
N LEU A 63 5.43 0.63 15.39
CA LEU A 63 6.29 0.65 16.59
C LEU A 63 7.22 -0.58 16.72
N GLY A 64 7.57 -1.19 15.59
CA GLY A 64 8.45 -2.35 15.52
C GLY A 64 9.93 -2.01 15.38
N ILE A 65 10.76 -3.05 15.28
CA ILE A 65 12.21 -2.94 15.20
C ILE A 65 12.64 -2.50 13.79
N PRO A 66 13.62 -1.58 13.64
CA PRO A 66 14.20 -1.25 12.34
C PRO A 66 14.78 -2.49 11.64
N GLY A 67 14.64 -2.55 10.32
CA GLY A 67 15.13 -3.67 9.52
C GLY A 67 14.12 -4.81 9.31
N VAL A 68 12.94 -4.73 9.94
CA VAL A 68 11.82 -5.66 9.68
C VAL A 68 10.80 -5.01 8.74
N ALA A 69 10.43 -5.74 7.69
CA ALA A 69 9.41 -5.36 6.72
C ALA A 69 8.60 -6.59 6.31
N PHE A 70 7.42 -6.35 5.74
CA PHE A 70 6.57 -7.39 5.19
C PHE A 70 6.06 -7.00 3.80
N LEU A 71 5.71 -8.03 3.03
CA LEU A 71 5.06 -7.93 1.74
C LEU A 71 3.78 -8.75 1.80
N TYR A 72 2.66 -8.09 1.52
CA TYR A 72 1.42 -8.74 1.14
C TYR A 72 1.41 -8.96 -0.37
N VAL A 73 1.00 -10.15 -0.80
CA VAL A 73 0.68 -10.46 -2.20
C VAL A 73 -0.70 -11.11 -2.19
N ARG A 74 -1.58 -10.66 -3.10
CA ARG A 74 -2.88 -11.29 -3.32
C ARG A 74 -2.68 -12.75 -3.69
N LYS A 75 -3.49 -13.65 -3.11
CA LYS A 75 -3.30 -15.10 -3.22
C LYS A 75 -3.53 -15.62 -4.64
N GLU A 76 -4.42 -15.00 -5.39
CA GLU A 76 -4.80 -15.37 -6.75
C GLU A 76 -3.90 -14.76 -7.84
N LEU A 77 -2.89 -13.98 -7.44
CA LEU A 77 -1.86 -13.44 -8.34
C LEU A 77 -0.82 -14.52 -8.67
#